data_AF-A0A923E3N9-F1
#
_entry.id   AF-A0A923E3N9-F1
#
_cell.length_a   1.000
_cell.length_b   1.000
_cell.length_c   1.000
_cell.angle_alpha   90.00
_cell.angle_beta   90.00
_cell.angle_gamma   90.00
#
_symmetry.space_group_name_H-M   'P 1'
#
loop_
_entity.id
_entity.type
_entity.pdbx_description
1 polymer ?
#
loop_
_entity_poly.entity_id
_entity_poly.type
_entity_poly.pdbx_seq_one_letter_code
_entity_poly.pdbx_strand_id
1 'polypeptide(L)'
;MISARHCSKPGCQRPGVATLTYDYSDSTVVLGPLATVAEPNAYDLCDIHAQQLTAPKGWQVVRLQTHFEPAAPTGDDLLALVDAVRRAASETPETDKAARPAAQAAPQPGRAGEPERGPFAPTRARAAEDNPLDPESAFAKRRARFRVIDAEGPESQD
;
A
#
# COMPACT_ATOMS: atom_id res chain seq x y z
N MET A 1 14.46 -7.53 -24.73
CA MET A 1 13.74 -7.62 -23.45
C MET A 1 14.73 -8.09 -22.41
N ILE A 2 14.94 -7.32 -21.34
CA ILE A 2 15.74 -7.77 -20.20
C ILE A 2 14.82 -8.69 -19.40
N SER A 3 15.14 -9.98 -19.32
CA SER A 3 14.40 -10.93 -18.46
C SER A 3 14.40 -10.39 -17.04
N ALA A 4 13.22 -10.15 -16.47
CA ALA A 4 13.09 -9.72 -15.08
C ALA A 4 13.73 -10.77 -14.17
N ARG A 5 14.55 -10.31 -13.22
CA ARG A 5 15.19 -11.20 -12.26
C ARG A 5 14.16 -11.64 -11.26
N HIS A 6 14.15 -12.93 -10.95
CA HIS A 6 13.22 -13.52 -10.00
C HIS A 6 13.91 -13.72 -8.66
N CYS A 7 13.11 -13.75 -7.61
CA CYS A 7 13.62 -14.06 -6.28
C CYS A 7 14.33 -15.42 -6.25
N SER A 8 15.53 -15.47 -5.68
CA SER A 8 16.34 -16.70 -5.55
C SER A 8 15.77 -17.68 -4.52
N LYS A 9 14.74 -17.32 -3.75
CA LYS A 9 14.11 -18.20 -2.77
C LYS A 9 13.36 -19.33 -3.49
N PRO A 10 13.62 -20.62 -3.19
CA PRO A 10 12.93 -21.73 -3.85
C PRO A 10 11.40 -21.61 -3.76
N GLY A 11 10.72 -21.74 -4.89
CA GLY A 11 9.26 -21.64 -4.98
C GLY A 11 8.72 -20.20 -5.08
N CYS A 12 9.57 -19.17 -5.05
CA CYS A 12 9.16 -17.79 -5.25
C CYS A 12 9.37 -17.35 -6.70
N GLN A 13 8.29 -16.92 -7.36
CA GLN A 13 8.34 -16.36 -8.73
C GLN A 13 8.13 -14.84 -8.75
N ARG A 14 8.27 -14.18 -7.59
CA ARG A 14 8.12 -12.72 -7.51
C ARG A 14 9.38 -12.03 -8.04
N PRO A 15 9.24 -10.84 -8.64
CA PRO A 15 10.39 -10.08 -9.12
C PRO A 15 11.33 -9.74 -7.96
N GLY A 16 12.64 -9.83 -8.21
CA GLY A 16 13.67 -9.35 -7.30
C GLY A 16 13.68 -7.83 -7.26
N VAL A 17 13.82 -7.25 -6.06
CA VAL A 17 13.87 -5.81 -5.80
C VAL A 17 15.07 -5.42 -4.92
N ALA A 18 15.71 -6.40 -4.30
CA ALA A 18 16.89 -6.25 -3.47
C ALA A 18 17.93 -7.30 -3.83
N THR A 19 19.20 -6.97 -3.64
CA THR A 19 20.30 -7.93 -3.79
C THR A 19 20.96 -8.16 -2.43
N LEU A 20 21.17 -9.44 -2.11
CA LEU A 20 21.75 -9.94 -0.88
C LEU A 20 23.16 -10.47 -1.16
N THR A 21 24.12 -10.06 -0.34
CA THR A 21 25.50 -10.57 -0.37
C THR A 21 25.95 -11.01 1.02
N TYR A 22 26.76 -12.06 1.07
CA TYR A 22 27.33 -12.57 2.31
C TYR A 22 28.84 -12.29 2.35
N ASP A 23 29.27 -11.65 3.43
CA ASP A 23 30.67 -11.58 3.83
C ASP A 23 30.88 -12.59 4.97
N TYR A 24 31.55 -13.69 4.65
CA TYR A 24 31.80 -14.76 5.62
C TYR A 24 32.90 -14.42 6.62
N SER A 25 33.88 -13.61 6.23
CA SER A 25 34.98 -13.16 7.11
C SER A 25 34.43 -12.36 8.27
N ASP A 26 33.58 -11.39 7.95
CA ASP A 26 33.00 -10.48 8.93
C ASP A 26 31.66 -10.97 9.49
N SER A 27 31.24 -12.19 9.12
CA SER A 27 29.93 -12.76 9.48
C SER A 27 28.80 -11.76 9.24
N THR A 28 28.82 -11.09 8.09
CA THR A 28 27.90 -10.00 7.77
C THR A 28 27.10 -10.34 6.53
N VAL A 29 25.82 -10.01 6.55
CA VAL A 29 24.96 -10.05 5.38
C VAL A 29 24.52 -8.65 5.03
N VAL A 30 24.74 -8.27 3.77
CA VAL A 30 24.45 -6.94 3.25
C VAL A 30 23.30 -7.07 2.27
N LEU A 31 22.23 -6.32 2.55
CA LEU A 31 21.05 -6.24 1.72
C LEU A 31 20.93 -4.82 1.16
N GLY A 32 21.03 -4.71 -0.15
CA GLY A 32 21.03 -3.44 -0.88
C GLY A 32 19.97 -3.38 -1.98
N PRO A 33 19.95 -2.27 -2.74
CA PRO A 33 19.14 -2.15 -3.95
C PRO A 33 19.39 -3.31 -4.91
N LEU A 34 18.41 -3.63 -5.78
CA LEU A 34 18.63 -4.59 -6.85
C LEU A 34 19.84 -4.17 -7.70
N ALA A 35 20.82 -5.07 -7.80
CA ALA A 35 22.02 -4.82 -8.57
C ALA A 35 21.70 -4.66 -10.06
N THR A 36 22.32 -3.66 -10.70
CA THR A 36 22.14 -3.37 -12.13
C THR A 36 22.59 -4.55 -13.01
N VAL A 37 23.58 -5.32 -12.56
CA VAL A 37 24.13 -6.52 -13.21
C VAL A 37 23.99 -7.72 -12.28
N ALA A 38 23.86 -8.92 -12.85
CA ALA A 38 23.68 -10.15 -12.08
C ALA A 38 25.06 -10.59 -11.59
N GLU A 39 25.26 -10.49 -10.27
CA GLU A 39 26.50 -10.92 -9.64
C GLU A 39 26.42 -12.43 -9.34
N PRO A 40 27.45 -13.23 -9.69
CA PRO A 40 27.41 -14.69 -9.51
C PRO A 40 27.22 -15.16 -8.06
N ASN A 41 27.68 -14.36 -7.11
CA ASN A 41 27.69 -14.70 -5.68
C ASN A 41 26.61 -13.96 -4.87
N ALA A 42 25.70 -13.26 -5.55
CA ALA A 42 24.64 -12.52 -4.91
C ALA A 42 23.27 -13.19 -5.14
N TYR A 43 22.34 -12.93 -4.22
CA TYR A 43 20.98 -13.46 -4.30
C TYR A 43 19.99 -12.31 -4.47
N ASP A 44 19.11 -12.41 -5.45
CA ASP A 44 18.06 -11.42 -5.64
C ASP A 44 16.83 -11.82 -4.82
N LEU A 45 16.30 -10.90 -4.02
CA LEU A 45 15.17 -11.11 -3.13
C LEU A 45 14.01 -10.21 -3.54
N CYS A 46 12.79 -10.76 -3.52
CA CYS A 46 11.58 -9.94 -3.61
C CYS A 46 11.36 -9.15 -2.31
N ASP A 47 10.47 -8.17 -2.37
CA ASP A 47 10.06 -7.28 -1.28
C ASP A 47 9.82 -8.03 0.05
N ILE A 48 8.96 -9.06 0.04
CA ILE A 48 8.60 -9.80 1.25
C ILE A 48 9.80 -10.59 1.78
N HIS A 49 10.61 -11.22 0.91
CA HIS A 49 11.77 -11.99 1.37
C HIS A 49 12.92 -11.10 1.84
N ALA A 50 13.08 -9.92 1.25
CA ALA A 50 14.01 -8.91 1.73
C ALA A 50 13.58 -8.41 3.12
N GLN A 51 12.30 -8.13 3.33
CA GLN A 51 11.77 -7.69 4.64
C GLN A 51 11.90 -8.80 5.69
N GLN A 52 11.55 -10.03 5.36
CA GLN A 52 11.57 -11.17 6.29
C GLN A 52 12.89 -11.93 6.36
N LEU A 53 13.95 -11.42 5.74
CA LEU A 53 15.27 -12.02 5.86
C LEU A 53 15.72 -12.02 7.33
N THR A 54 16.05 -13.22 7.80
CA THR A 54 16.73 -13.46 9.08
C THR A 54 18.12 -14.01 8.80
N ALA A 55 19.15 -13.38 9.36
CA ALA A 55 20.51 -13.87 9.24
C ALA A 55 20.80 -15.05 10.18
N PRO A 56 21.85 -15.85 9.91
CA PRO A 56 22.29 -16.87 10.83
C PRO A 56 22.66 -16.30 12.21
N LYS A 57 22.68 -17.16 13.24
CA LYS A 57 23.02 -16.72 14.60
C LYS A 57 24.43 -16.13 14.63
N GLY A 58 24.57 -14.97 15.28
CA GLY A 58 25.85 -14.26 15.39
C GLY A 58 26.26 -13.47 14.15
N TRP A 59 25.42 -13.42 13.11
CA TRP A 59 25.68 -12.61 11.93
C TRP A 59 25.08 -11.21 12.05
N GLN A 60 25.78 -10.21 11.51
CA GLN A 60 25.29 -8.85 11.40
C GLN A 60 24.48 -8.66 10.11
N VAL A 61 23.37 -7.92 10.19
CA VAL A 61 22.55 -7.54 9.02
C VAL A 61 22.72 -6.06 8.74
N VAL A 62 23.22 -5.73 7.55
CA VAL A 62 23.32 -4.34 7.07
C VAL A 62 22.29 -4.14 5.96
N ARG A 63 21.33 -3.24 6.19
CA ARG A 63 20.30 -2.88 5.21
C ARG A 63 20.59 -1.49 4.68
N LEU A 64 21.09 -1.39 3.44
CA LEU A 64 21.33 -0.09 2.78
C LEU A 64 20.04 0.59 2.34
N GLN A 65 18.98 -0.20 2.15
CA GLN A 65 17.61 0.29 1.97
C GLN A 65 16.67 -0.49 2.88
N THR A 66 15.66 0.19 3.40
CA THR A 66 14.64 -0.42 4.27
C THR A 66 13.30 -0.55 3.55
N HIS A 67 13.13 0.15 2.43
CA HIS A 67 11.92 0.16 1.63
C HIS A 67 12.21 -0.38 0.24
N PHE A 68 11.52 -1.46 -0.14
CA PHE A 68 11.69 -2.13 -1.41
C PHE A 68 10.35 -2.14 -2.12
N GLU A 69 10.12 -1.12 -2.95
CA GLU A 69 8.92 -1.09 -3.78
C GLU A 69 9.14 -1.96 -5.01
N PRO A 70 8.12 -2.72 -5.44
CA PRO A 70 8.14 -3.35 -6.74
C PRO A 70 8.31 -2.28 -7.83
N ALA A 71 8.97 -2.65 -8.92
CA ALA A 71 9.10 -1.78 -10.08
C ALA A 71 7.71 -1.31 -10.52
N ALA A 72 7.59 -0.02 -10.82
CA ALA A 72 6.35 0.55 -11.33
C ALA A 72 5.90 -0.20 -12.59
N PRO A 73 4.58 -0.39 -12.79
CA PRO A 73 4.06 -1.05 -13.98
C PRO A 73 4.57 -0.36 -15.25
N THR A 74 4.92 -1.15 -16.26
CA THR A 74 5.44 -0.61 -17.51
C THR A 74 4.31 0.06 -18.31
N GLY A 75 4.67 0.91 -19.29
CA GLY A 75 3.67 1.54 -20.16
C GLY A 75 2.78 0.52 -20.89
N ASP A 76 3.35 -0.62 -21.29
CA ASP A 76 2.62 -1.71 -21.93
C ASP A 76 1.62 -2.37 -20.97
N ASP A 77 2.00 -2.57 -19.70
CA ASP A 77 1.09 -3.10 -18.67
C ASP A 77 -0.10 -2.15 -18.45
N LEU A 78 0.16 -0.84 -18.45
CA LEU A 78 -0.90 0.17 -18.31
C LEU A 78 -1.85 0.17 -19.52
N LEU A 79 -1.32 0.09 -20.74
CA LEU A 79 -2.13 -0.03 -21.95
C LEU A 79 -2.97 -1.32 -21.95
N ALA A 80 -2.38 -2.44 -21.52
CA ALA A 80 -3.10 -3.71 -21.40
C ALA A 80 -4.27 -3.62 -20.41
N LEU A 81 -4.10 -2.90 -19.29
CA LEU A 81 -5.19 -2.63 -18.33
C LEU A 81 -6.28 -1.75 -18.93
N VAL A 82 -5.91 -0.69 -19.66
CA VAL A 82 -6.88 0.18 -20.36
C VAL A 82 -7.73 -0.63 -21.35
N ASP A 83 -7.10 -1.49 -22.14
CA ASP A 83 -7.81 -2.34 -23.10
C ASP A 83 -8.65 -3.43 -22.43
N ALA A 84 -8.19 -3.98 -21.29
CA ALA A 84 -8.98 -4.90 -20.48
C ALA A 84 -10.25 -4.22 -19.93
N VAL A 85 -10.13 -3.00 -19.42
CA VAL A 85 -11.27 -2.20 -18.93
C VAL A 85 -12.25 -1.89 -20.07
N ARG A 86 -11.76 -1.51 -21.26
CA ARG A 86 -12.61 -1.25 -22.43
C ARG A 86 -13.41 -2.49 -22.85
N ARG A 87 -12.77 -3.67 -22.83
CA ARG A 87 -13.44 -4.95 -23.12
C ARG A 87 -14.50 -5.28 -22.07
N ALA A 88 -14.15 -5.20 -20.79
CA ALA A 88 -15.10 -5.45 -19.70
C ALA A 88 -16.33 -4.53 -19.76
N ALA A 89 -16.14 -3.24 -20.10
CA ALA A 89 -17.22 -2.29 -20.28
C ALA A 89 -18.13 -2.62 -21.47
N SER A 90 -17.58 -3.22 -22.53
CA SER A 90 -18.33 -3.60 -23.74
C SER A 90 -19.08 -4.92 -23.58
N GLU A 91 -18.59 -5.81 -22.71
CA GLU A 91 -19.18 -7.11 -22.40
C GLU A 91 -20.30 -7.04 -21.36
N THR A 92 -20.48 -5.89 -20.70
CA THR A 92 -21.60 -5.67 -19.80
C THR A 92 -22.88 -5.53 -20.64
N PRO A 93 -23.82 -6.50 -20.62
CA PRO A 93 -25.07 -6.35 -21.36
C PRO A 93 -25.84 -5.19 -20.74
N GLU A 94 -26.41 -4.32 -21.58
CA GLU A 94 -27.29 -3.23 -21.14
C GLU A 94 -28.65 -3.75 -20.64
N THR A 95 -28.67 -4.60 -19.62
CA THR A 95 -29.91 -4.95 -18.90
C THR A 95 -30.36 -3.88 -17.91
N ASP A 96 -29.67 -2.73 -17.84
CA ASP A 96 -30.01 -1.65 -16.91
C ASP A 96 -30.12 -0.25 -17.55
N LYS A 97 -30.38 -0.18 -18.87
CA LYS A 97 -30.75 1.09 -19.53
C LYS A 97 -32.26 1.30 -19.70
N ALA A 98 -33.06 0.36 -19.19
CA ALA A 98 -34.50 0.48 -19.08
C ALA A 98 -34.96 0.70 -17.63
N ALA A 99 -34.29 1.58 -16.88
CA ALA A 99 -34.84 2.16 -15.64
C ALA A 99 -34.21 3.52 -15.32
N ARG A 100 -34.28 4.48 -16.25
CA ARG A 100 -34.53 5.86 -15.81
C ARG A 100 -36.05 5.97 -15.64
N PRO A 101 -36.61 5.98 -14.41
CA PRO A 101 -37.96 6.46 -14.28
C PRO A 101 -37.93 7.93 -14.69
N ALA A 102 -38.62 8.22 -15.79
CA ALA A 102 -39.05 9.56 -16.10
C ALA A 102 -39.68 10.16 -14.83
N ALA A 103 -39.35 11.41 -14.57
CA ALA A 103 -39.97 12.21 -13.53
C ALA A 103 -41.49 12.01 -13.53
N GLN A 104 -42.00 11.30 -12.53
CA GLN A 104 -43.41 11.25 -12.20
C GLN A 104 -43.55 11.67 -10.75
N ALA A 105 -44.09 12.88 -10.60
CA ALA A 105 -44.82 13.45 -9.48
C ALA A 105 -44.29 13.21 -8.05
N ALA A 106 -44.01 14.33 -7.38
CA ALA A 106 -43.71 14.41 -5.96
C ALA A 106 -44.62 13.52 -5.08
N PRO A 107 -44.07 12.68 -4.17
CA PRO A 107 -44.88 12.02 -3.17
C PRO A 107 -45.23 13.03 -2.07
N GLN A 108 -46.53 13.18 -1.83
CA GLN A 108 -47.09 13.90 -0.69
C GLN A 108 -46.55 13.29 0.62
N PRO A 109 -46.29 14.08 1.68
CA PRO A 109 -45.82 13.55 2.96
C PRO A 109 -47.00 12.93 3.71
N GLY A 110 -47.36 11.70 3.34
CA GLY A 110 -48.32 10.86 4.04
C GLY A 110 -47.59 9.89 4.97
N ARG A 111 -47.66 10.18 6.28
CA ARG A 111 -47.21 9.39 7.44
C ARG A 111 -46.66 7.99 7.13
N ALA A 112 -45.34 7.89 7.01
CA ALA A 112 -44.64 6.60 7.06
C ALA A 112 -44.60 6.10 8.51
N GLY A 113 -45.08 4.88 8.74
CA GLY A 113 -44.87 4.17 9.99
C GLY A 113 -43.38 3.93 10.24
N GLU A 114 -42.98 4.03 11.50
CA GLU A 114 -41.59 3.91 11.94
C GLU A 114 -41.10 2.47 11.74
N PRO A 115 -39.95 2.23 11.06
CA PRO A 115 -39.40 0.89 10.93
C PRO A 115 -38.91 0.39 12.29
N GLU A 116 -39.41 -0.77 12.72
CA GLU A 116 -39.02 -1.42 13.97
C GLU A 116 -37.52 -1.77 13.93
N ARG A 117 -36.76 -1.20 14.86
CA ARG A 117 -35.32 -1.44 15.00
C ARG A 117 -35.07 -2.82 15.62
N GLY A 118 -34.34 -3.67 14.91
CA GLY A 118 -33.83 -4.93 15.46
C GLY A 118 -32.85 -4.71 16.64
N PRO A 119 -32.56 -5.77 17.42
CA PRO A 119 -31.87 -5.69 18.72
C PRO A 119 -30.41 -5.22 18.68
N PHE A 120 -29.84 -5.03 17.48
CA PHE A 120 -28.47 -4.55 17.27
C PHE A 120 -28.39 -3.10 16.76
N ALA A 121 -29.52 -2.38 16.69
CA ALA A 121 -29.52 -1.00 16.22
C ALA A 121 -28.86 -0.07 17.27
N PRO A 122 -27.87 0.75 16.88
CA PRO A 122 -27.18 1.62 17.83
C PRO A 122 -28.13 2.67 18.40
N THR A 123 -28.13 2.83 19.72
CA THR A 123 -29.13 3.62 20.47
C THR A 123 -28.96 5.14 20.34
N ARG A 124 -28.04 5.64 19.51
CA ARG A 124 -27.91 7.07 19.23
C ARG A 124 -27.05 7.28 17.98
N ALA A 125 -27.56 8.04 17.01
CA ALA A 125 -26.68 8.76 16.10
C ALA A 125 -25.87 9.74 16.97
N ARG A 126 -24.61 9.41 17.26
CA ARG A 126 -23.68 10.42 17.79
C ARG A 126 -23.40 11.39 16.66
N ALA A 127 -23.59 12.67 16.96
CA ALA A 127 -23.29 13.78 16.07
C ALA A 127 -21.87 13.66 15.51
N ALA A 128 -21.68 14.19 14.30
CA ALA A 128 -20.45 14.18 13.51
C ALA A 128 -19.25 14.93 14.14
N GLU A 129 -19.26 15.18 15.45
CA GLU A 129 -18.24 15.96 16.18
C GLU A 129 -17.08 15.10 16.73
N ASP A 130 -17.15 13.76 16.57
CA ASP A 130 -16.11 12.81 16.99
C ASP A 130 -15.45 12.14 15.76
N ASN A 131 -15.05 12.90 14.73
CA ASN A 131 -14.23 12.32 13.65
C ASN A 131 -12.81 12.05 14.18
N PRO A 132 -12.36 10.79 14.29
CA PRO A 132 -11.05 10.44 14.84
C PRO A 132 -9.88 10.89 13.95
N LEU A 133 -10.15 11.33 12.71
CA LEU A 133 -9.18 11.86 11.77
C LEU A 133 -9.10 13.39 11.77
N ASP A 134 -9.94 14.08 12.54
CA ASP A 134 -9.86 15.53 12.69
C ASP A 134 -8.67 15.90 13.60
N PRO A 135 -7.70 16.72 13.13
CA PRO A 135 -6.55 17.15 13.91
C PRO A 135 -6.92 17.93 15.19
N GLU A 136 -8.10 18.54 15.26
CA GLU A 136 -8.55 19.32 16.42
C GLU A 136 -9.40 18.51 17.42
N SER A 137 -9.63 17.22 17.16
CA SER A 137 -10.42 16.34 18.01
C SER A 137 -9.80 16.11 19.40
N ALA A 138 -10.64 15.80 20.39
CA ALA A 138 -10.18 15.41 21.74
C ALA A 138 -9.31 14.14 21.71
N PHE A 139 -9.47 13.28 20.70
CA PHE A 139 -8.62 12.10 20.47
C PHE A 139 -7.23 12.50 19.99
N ALA A 140 -7.12 13.43 19.02
CA ALA A 140 -5.86 13.97 18.54
C ALA A 140 -5.09 14.74 19.63
N LYS A 141 -5.79 15.50 20.49
CA LYS A 141 -5.19 16.27 21.59
C LYS A 141 -4.57 15.41 22.70
N ARG A 142 -4.95 14.13 22.82
CA ARG A 142 -4.43 13.20 23.85
C ARG A 142 -3.24 12.35 23.40
N ARG A 143 -2.89 12.33 22.11
CA ARG A 143 -1.67 11.66 21.63
C ARG A 143 -0.47 12.60 21.78
N ALA A 144 0.63 12.07 22.32
CA ALA A 144 1.89 12.78 22.41
C ALA A 144 2.32 13.30 21.02
N ARG A 145 2.58 14.60 20.91
CA ARG A 145 2.99 15.26 19.67
C ARG A 145 4.46 14.90 19.40
N PHE A 146 4.72 14.03 18.44
CA PHE A 146 6.06 13.91 17.87
C PHE A 146 6.35 15.20 17.10
N ARG A 147 7.39 15.94 17.49
CA ARG A 147 7.98 16.99 16.65
C ARG A 147 9.09 16.36 15.82
N VAL A 148 9.03 16.56 14.52
CA VAL A 148 10.20 16.41 13.65
C VAL A 148 11.15 17.55 14.02
N ILE A 149 12.37 17.22 14.41
CA ILE A 149 13.45 18.19 14.60
C ILE A 149 14.16 18.24 13.25
N ASP A 150 13.94 19.31 12.49
CA ASP A 150 14.80 19.61 11.35
C ASP A 150 16.19 19.96 11.91
N ALA A 151 17.20 19.23 11.45
CA ALA A 151 18.58 19.46 11.82
C ALA A 151 19.15 20.62 11.00
N GLU A 152 18.68 21.85 11.23
CA GLU A 152 19.36 23.06 10.79
C GLU A 152 19.54 23.97 12.00
N GLY A 153 20.80 24.06 12.45
CA GLY A 153 21.21 24.90 13.57
C GLY A 153 21.13 26.39 13.22
N PRO A 154 21.02 27.28 14.22
CA PRO A 154 20.93 28.72 13.96
C PRO A 154 22.29 29.28 13.54
N GLU A 155 22.38 29.77 12.30
CA GLU A 155 23.40 30.75 11.92
C GLU A 155 23.23 32.00 12.79
N SER A 156 24.30 32.34 13.49
CA SER A 156 24.48 33.56 14.27
C SER A 156 24.74 34.70 13.29
N GLN A 157 23.91 35.74 13.33
CA GLN A 157 24.18 37.01 12.65
C GLN A 157 24.81 37.99 13.65
N ASP A 158 26.04 38.40 13.32
CA ASP A 158 26.73 39.62 13.78
C ASP A 158 25.97 40.88 13.36
#